data_AF-A0A6I6FFB1-F1
#
_entry.id   AF-A0A6I6FFB1-F1
#
_cell.length_a   1.000
_cell.length_b   1.000
_cell.length_c   1.000
_cell.angle_alpha   90.00
_cell.angle_beta   90.00
_cell.angle_gamma   90.00
#
_symmetry.space_group_name_H-M   'P 1'
#
loop_
_entity.id
_entity.type
_entity.pdbx_description
1 polymer ?
#
loop_
_entity_poly.entity_id
_entity_poly.type
_entity_poly.pdbx_seq_one_letter_code
_entity_poly.pdbx_strand_id
1 'polypeptide(L)'
;MSAHGDVDLGHTVAGWTGTALGLLGLCVTGLAVITVSPPLALAGAGIVAAAAAVTWALHLLGWGKPSGPRPREEWSWKVRDRAVRHGHPDCLGCRMAGRRPMAAAAPEPAALPHPATAPEVVAAR
;
A
#
# COMPACT_ATOMS: atom_id res chain seq x y z
N MET A 1 -18.46 16.22 -0.19
CA MET A 1 -17.47 15.48 -1.00
C MET A 1 -16.16 15.51 -0.22
N SER A 2 -15.57 14.36 0.10
CA SER A 2 -14.23 14.36 0.73
C SER A 2 -13.23 15.02 -0.23
N ALA A 3 -12.33 15.84 0.32
CA ALA A 3 -11.32 16.56 -0.47
C ALA A 3 -10.32 15.62 -1.18
N HIS A 4 -10.29 14.36 -0.76
CA HIS A 4 -9.67 13.25 -1.47
C HIS A 4 -10.84 12.43 -2.04
N GLY A 5 -10.83 12.15 -3.34
CA GLY A 5 -11.85 11.31 -3.97
C GLY A 5 -12.03 9.97 -3.24
N ASP A 6 -13.04 9.20 -3.62
CA ASP A 6 -13.28 7.88 -3.05
C ASP A 6 -12.13 6.90 -3.40
N VAL A 7 -11.07 6.91 -2.58
CA VAL A 7 -9.88 6.06 -2.75
C VAL A 7 -9.54 5.33 -1.44
N ASP A 8 -9.01 4.12 -1.55
CA ASP A 8 -8.55 3.34 -0.40
C ASP A 8 -7.27 3.97 0.17
N LEU A 9 -7.36 4.46 1.41
CA LEU A 9 -6.24 5.09 2.12
C LEU A 9 -5.28 4.09 2.77
N GLY A 10 -5.48 2.78 2.56
CA GLY A 10 -4.51 1.76 3.01
C GLY A 10 -4.66 1.37 4.47
N HIS A 11 -5.87 1.46 5.04
CA HIS A 11 -6.18 0.83 6.32
C HIS A 11 -6.04 -0.68 6.19
N THR A 12 -4.94 -1.23 6.72
CA THR A 12 -4.53 -2.61 6.50
C THR A 12 -4.19 -3.27 7.82
N VAL A 13 -4.38 -4.59 7.91
CA VAL A 13 -3.94 -5.36 9.09
C VAL A 13 -2.43 -5.22 9.27
N ALA A 14 -1.65 -5.32 8.17
CA ALA A 14 -0.21 -5.10 8.22
C ALA A 14 0.14 -3.72 8.79
N GLY A 15 -0.50 -2.64 8.32
CA GLY A 15 -0.27 -1.29 8.79
C GLY A 15 -0.59 -1.12 10.28
N TRP A 16 -1.77 -1.54 10.72
CA TRP A 16 -2.16 -1.39 12.13
C TRP A 16 -1.31 -2.23 13.09
N THR A 17 -0.97 -3.47 12.72
CA THR A 17 -0.07 -4.30 13.51
C THR A 17 1.33 -3.67 13.59
N GLY A 18 1.86 -3.18 12.47
CA GLY A 18 3.14 -2.48 12.44
C GLY A 18 3.16 -1.23 13.31
N THR A 19 2.12 -0.39 13.23
CA THR A 19 1.98 0.81 14.06
C THR A 19 1.94 0.47 15.55
N ALA A 20 1.15 -0.54 15.95
CA ALA A 20 1.05 -0.94 17.35
C ALA A 20 2.39 -1.45 17.91
N LEU A 21 3.07 -2.32 17.16
CA LEU A 21 4.38 -2.85 17.56
C LEU A 21 5.46 -1.77 17.55
N GLY A 22 5.47 -0.90 16.54
CA GLY A 22 6.40 0.22 16.45
C GLY A 22 6.24 1.18 17.63
N LEU A 23 5.00 1.55 17.98
CA LEU A 23 4.72 2.39 19.13
C LEU A 23 5.19 1.74 20.44
N LEU A 24 4.91 0.44 20.63
CA LEU A 24 5.39 -0.31 21.78
C LEU A 24 6.92 -0.28 21.88
N GLY A 25 7.62 -0.56 20.77
CA GLY A 25 9.09 -0.53 20.73
C GLY A 25 9.66 0.83 21.08
N LEU A 26 9.08 1.91 20.53
CA LEU A 26 9.48 3.29 20.84
C LEU A 26 9.22 3.66 22.29
N CYS A 27 8.11 3.23 22.89
CA CYS A 27 7.84 3.44 24.32
C CYS A 27 8.89 2.73 25.19
N VAL A 28 9.26 1.49 24.85
CA VAL A 28 10.32 0.74 25.56
C VAL A 28 11.67 1.44 25.40
N THR A 29 12.01 1.93 24.20
CA THR A 29 13.22 2.72 23.98
C THR A 29 13.20 4.03 24.77
N GLY A 30 12.06 4.73 24.85
CA GLY A 30 11.92 5.93 25.68
C GLY A 30 12.16 5.64 27.16
N LEU A 31 11.64 4.52 27.66
CA LEU A 31 11.90 4.06 29.03
C LEU A 31 13.38 3.74 29.26
N ALA A 32 14.05 3.17 28.27
CA ALA A 32 15.50 2.92 28.32
C ALA A 32 16.30 4.21 28.53
N VAL A 33 15.89 5.31 27.88
CA VAL A 33 16.54 6.63 28.02
C VAL A 33 16.33 7.16 29.44
N ILE A 34 15.10 7.13 29.94
CA ILE A 34 14.75 7.62 31.30
C ILE A 34 15.54 6.85 32.37
N THR A 35 15.76 5.55 32.16
CA THR A 35 16.42 4.67 33.13
C THR A 35 17.91 4.44 32.86
N VAL A 36 18.46 5.04 31.80
CA VAL A 36 19.85 4.84 31.34
C VAL A 36 20.22 3.36 31.23
N SER A 37 19.34 2.57 30.58
CA SER A 37 19.44 1.11 30.56
C SER A 37 19.71 0.54 29.17
N PRO A 38 20.94 0.08 28.88
CA PRO A 38 21.27 -0.56 27.60
C PRO A 38 20.43 -1.81 27.29
N PRO A 39 20.11 -2.71 28.26
CA PRO A 39 19.22 -3.84 28.00
C PRO A 39 17.83 -3.42 27.52
N LEU A 40 17.22 -2.38 28.11
CA LEU A 40 15.93 -1.87 27.65
C LEU A 40 16.05 -1.24 26.25
N ALA A 41 17.16 -0.57 25.94
CA ALA A 41 17.38 0.01 24.62
C ALA A 41 17.44 -1.09 23.54
N LEU A 42 18.17 -2.18 23.81
CA LEU A 42 18.24 -3.35 22.93
C LEU A 42 16.87 -4.02 22.78
N ALA A 43 16.10 -4.15 23.87
CA ALA A 43 14.74 -4.69 23.81
C ALA A 43 13.82 -3.84 22.93
N GLY A 44 13.81 -2.51 23.12
CA GLY A 44 13.01 -1.59 22.30
C GLY A 44 13.41 -1.63 20.82
N ALA A 45 14.72 -1.61 20.53
CA ALA A 45 15.23 -1.76 19.16
C ALA A 45 14.83 -3.11 18.54
N GLY A 46 14.88 -4.18 19.32
CA GLY A 46 14.42 -5.52 18.91
C GLY A 46 12.93 -5.54 18.57
N ILE A 47 12.08 -4.88 19.36
CA ILE A 47 10.64 -4.76 19.07
C ILE A 47 10.40 -3.97 17.78
N VAL A 48 11.14 -2.88 17.53
CA VAL A 48 11.03 -2.12 16.29
C VAL A 48 11.45 -2.96 15.07
N ALA A 49 12.54 -3.71 15.18
CA ALA A 49 12.96 -4.63 14.12
C ALA A 49 11.92 -5.73 13.88
N ALA A 50 11.33 -6.28 14.96
CA ALA A 50 10.24 -7.24 14.87
C ALA A 50 8.98 -6.62 14.22
N ALA A 51 8.65 -5.36 14.51
CA ALA A 51 7.54 -4.65 13.89
C ALA A 51 7.73 -4.56 12.36
N ALA A 52 8.93 -4.21 11.90
CA ALA A 52 9.27 -4.17 10.48
C ALA A 52 9.13 -5.56 9.83
N ALA A 53 9.68 -6.60 10.46
CA ALA A 53 9.61 -7.97 9.97
C ALA A 53 8.18 -8.51 9.90
N VAL A 54 7.38 -8.31 10.95
CA VAL A 54 5.97 -8.72 11.02
C VAL A 54 5.15 -7.98 9.97
N THR A 55 5.32 -6.66 9.85
CA THR A 55 4.62 -5.85 8.84
C THR A 55 4.96 -6.33 7.44
N TRP A 56 6.23 -6.59 7.18
CA TRP A 56 6.69 -7.12 5.89
C TRP A 56 6.08 -8.49 5.59
N ALA A 57 6.11 -9.43 6.55
CA ALA A 57 5.50 -10.74 6.38
C ALA A 57 3.99 -10.64 6.12
N LEU A 58 3.26 -9.84 6.90
CA LEU A 58 1.84 -9.60 6.70
C LEU A 58 1.56 -8.99 5.33
N HIS A 59 2.36 -8.01 4.90
CA HIS A 59 2.27 -7.44 3.56
C HIS A 59 2.43 -8.52 2.48
N LEU A 60 3.44 -9.38 2.56
CA LEU A 60 3.66 -10.48 1.62
C LEU A 60 2.56 -11.55 1.65
N LEU A 61 1.81 -11.67 2.74
CA LEU A 61 0.64 -12.54 2.87
C LEU A 61 -0.66 -11.90 2.34
N GLY A 62 -0.58 -10.67 1.80
CA GLY A 62 -1.72 -9.94 1.24
C GLY A 62 -2.51 -9.15 2.29
N TRP A 63 -2.00 -9.04 3.52
CA TRP A 63 -2.61 -8.20 4.56
C TRP A 63 -2.13 -6.75 4.53
N GLY A 64 -1.22 -6.42 3.60
CA GLY A 64 -0.85 -5.06 3.23
C GLY A 64 -1.31 -4.78 1.81
N LYS A 65 -1.99 -3.66 1.62
CA LYS A 65 -2.55 -3.21 0.35
C LYS A 65 -1.93 -1.87 -0.04
N PRO A 66 -1.61 -1.63 -1.32
CA PRO A 66 -1.25 -0.29 -1.79
C PRO A 66 -2.46 0.63 -1.66
N SER A 67 -2.20 1.91 -1.37
CA SER A 67 -3.19 2.98 -1.47
C SER A 67 -3.51 3.28 -2.94
N GLY A 68 -4.70 3.80 -3.18
CA GLY A 68 -5.12 4.25 -4.52
C GLY A 68 -6.50 3.73 -4.96
N PRO A 69 -6.81 3.88 -6.27
CA PRO A 69 -8.10 3.48 -6.82
C PRO A 69 -8.33 1.97 -6.71
N ARG A 70 -9.48 1.58 -6.16
CA ARG A 70 -9.88 0.20 -5.95
C ARG A 70 -11.40 0.12 -5.79
N PRO A 71 -12.06 -0.99 -6.18
CA PRO A 71 -13.48 -1.21 -5.85
C PRO A 71 -13.73 -1.13 -4.35
N ARG A 72 -14.86 -0.53 -3.94
CA ARG A 72 -15.17 -0.28 -2.52
C ARG A 72 -15.25 -1.56 -1.69
N GLU A 73 -15.63 -2.66 -2.31
CA GLU A 73 -15.74 -3.99 -1.69
C GLU A 73 -14.38 -4.51 -1.19
N GLU A 74 -13.28 -4.04 -1.78
CA GLU A 74 -11.92 -4.44 -1.44
C GLU A 74 -11.24 -3.50 -0.42
N TRP A 75 -11.88 -2.39 -0.04
CA TRP A 75 -11.29 -1.40 0.87
C TRP A 75 -11.15 -1.91 2.30
N SER A 76 -12.06 -2.78 2.73
CA SER A 76 -12.03 -3.34 4.08
C SER A 76 -10.66 -3.95 4.38
N TRP A 77 -10.06 -3.53 5.49
CA TRP A 77 -8.80 -4.07 6.02
C TRP A 77 -8.84 -5.60 6.26
N LYS A 78 -10.03 -6.18 6.36
CA LYS A 78 -10.25 -7.64 6.50
C LYS A 78 -10.15 -8.40 5.18
N VAL A 79 -10.14 -7.70 4.04
CA VAL A 79 -10.00 -8.30 2.71
C VAL A 79 -8.51 -8.39 2.35
N ARG A 80 -8.06 -9.60 2.03
CA ARG A 80 -6.69 -9.85 1.57
C ARG A 80 -6.50 -9.39 0.12
N ASP A 81 -5.36 -8.76 -0.13
CA ASP A 81 -4.87 -8.48 -1.47
C ASP A 81 -4.44 -9.77 -2.17
N ARG A 82 -5.08 -10.08 -3.29
CA ARG A 82 -4.70 -11.22 -4.13
C ARG A 82 -3.58 -10.87 -5.12
N ALA A 83 -3.41 -9.59 -5.47
CA ALA A 83 -2.39 -9.12 -6.39
C ALA A 83 -0.96 -9.27 -5.82
N VAL A 84 -0.84 -9.41 -4.50
CA VAL A 84 0.44 -9.62 -3.79
C VAL A 84 1.26 -10.80 -4.33
N ARG A 85 0.62 -11.80 -4.95
CA ARG A 85 1.30 -12.97 -5.54
C ARG A 85 2.24 -12.59 -6.68
N HIS A 86 1.90 -11.52 -7.42
CA HIS A 86 2.72 -11.00 -8.50
C HIS A 86 3.64 -9.86 -8.04
N GLY A 87 3.51 -9.42 -6.78
CA GLY A 87 4.18 -8.23 -6.27
C GLY A 87 3.49 -6.94 -6.75
N HIS A 88 3.66 -5.87 -5.98
CA HIS A 88 3.14 -4.55 -6.34
C HIS A 88 4.17 -3.74 -7.14
N PRO A 89 3.71 -2.88 -8.07
CA PRO A 89 4.60 -1.93 -8.73
C PRO A 89 5.28 -1.06 -7.68
N ASP A 90 6.57 -0.85 -7.87
CA ASP A 90 7.43 0.00 -7.06
C ASP A 90 7.54 -0.32 -5.54
N CYS A 91 6.96 -1.42 -5.07
CA CYS A 91 7.01 -1.79 -3.66
C CYS A 91 8.36 -2.42 -3.28
N LEU A 92 9.13 -1.73 -2.44
CA LEU A 92 10.39 -2.22 -1.89
C LEU A 92 10.20 -3.57 -1.17
N GLY A 93 9.13 -3.72 -0.38
CA GLY A 93 8.84 -4.94 0.35
C GLY A 93 8.64 -6.15 -0.57
N CYS A 94 7.87 -6.00 -1.65
CA CYS A 94 7.73 -7.05 -2.66
C CYS A 94 9.06 -7.35 -3.38
N ARG A 95 9.81 -6.31 -3.76
CA ARG A 95 11.12 -6.47 -4.44
C ARG A 95 12.14 -7.20 -3.58
N MET A 96 12.23 -6.88 -2.29
CA MET A 96 13.10 -7.57 -1.35
C MET A 96 12.74 -9.06 -1.20
N ALA A 97 11.47 -9.42 -1.44
CA ALA A 97 11.01 -10.80 -1.46
C ALA A 97 11.13 -11.48 -2.84
N GLY A 98 11.80 -10.84 -3.81
CA GLY A 98 11.95 -11.35 -5.18
C GLY A 98 10.68 -11.27 -6.03
N ARG A 99 9.60 -10.65 -5.53
CA ARG A 99 8.35 -10.48 -6.28
C ARG A 99 8.44 -9.22 -7.13
N ARG A 100 8.58 -9.42 -8.44
CA ARG A 100 8.52 -8.35 -9.43
C ARG A 100 7.22 -8.52 -10.22
N PRO A 101 6.38 -7.48 -10.32
CA PRO A 101 5.27 -7.51 -11.26
C PRO A 101 5.84 -7.89 -12.61
N MET A 102 5.34 -8.99 -13.20
CA MET A 102 5.60 -9.24 -14.60
C MET A 102 5.08 -8.01 -15.33
N ALA A 103 5.94 -7.33 -16.09
CA ALA A 103 5.51 -6.20 -16.89
C ALA A 103 4.37 -6.72 -17.77
N ALA A 104 3.12 -6.41 -17.40
CA ALA A 104 2.01 -6.62 -18.29
C ALA A 104 2.37 -5.83 -19.55
N ALA A 105 2.36 -6.49 -20.70
CA ALA A 105 2.50 -5.82 -21.98
C ALA A 105 1.63 -4.56 -21.91
N ALA A 106 2.25 -3.39 -22.14
CA ALA A 106 1.55 -2.12 -22.03
C ALA A 106 0.22 -2.26 -22.79
N PRO A 107 -0.93 -1.91 -22.18
CA PRO A 107 -2.17 -1.91 -22.93
C PRO A 107 -1.94 -1.03 -24.16
N GLU A 108 -2.14 -1.62 -25.34
CA GLU A 108 -2.13 -0.91 -26.61
C GLU A 108 -2.98 0.36 -26.41
N PRO A 109 -2.43 1.56 -26.68
CA PRO A 109 -3.16 2.80 -26.43
C PRO A 109 -4.51 2.69 -27.12
N ALA A 110 -5.58 2.63 -26.32
CA ALA A 110 -6.94 2.55 -26.82
C ALA A 110 -7.12 3.72 -27.78
N ALA A 111 -7.31 3.40 -29.07
CA ALA A 111 -7.57 4.38 -30.09
C ALA A 111 -8.76 5.22 -29.62
N LEU A 112 -8.51 6.48 -29.29
CA LEU A 112 -9.58 7.43 -28.99
C LEU A 112 -10.47 7.47 -30.23
N PRO A 113 -11.80 7.32 -30.09
CA PRO A 113 -12.70 7.45 -31.23
C PRO A 113 -12.45 8.81 -31.88
N HIS A 114 -12.15 8.78 -33.18
CA HIS A 114 -11.99 9.98 -33.99
C HIS A 114 -13.26 10.82 -33.82
N PRO A 115 -13.17 12.13 -33.51
CA PRO A 115 -14.36 12.97 -33.46
C PRO A 115 -15.09 12.87 -34.79
N ALA A 116 -16.35 12.42 -34.75
CA ALA A 116 -17.22 12.38 -35.91
C ALA A 116 -17.29 13.79 -36.50
N THR A 117 -16.89 13.93 -37.75
CA THR A 117 -17.07 15.17 -38.52
C THR A 117 -18.55 15.52 -38.50
N ALA A 118 -18.88 16.69 -37.93
CA ALA A 118 -20.25 17.20 -37.94
C ALA A 118 -20.74 17.35 -39.40
N PRO A 119 -22.01 17.02 -39.71
CA PRO A 119 -22.54 17.23 -41.04
C PRO A 119 -22.61 18.73 -41.35
N GLU A 120 -22.15 19.08 -42.54
CA GLU A 120 -22.21 20.42 -43.14
C GLU A 120 -23.67 20.88 -43.23
N VAL A 121 -24.00 21.97 -42.54
CA VAL A 121 -25.33 22.59 -42.62
C VAL A 121 -25.43 23.29 -43.96
N VAL A 122 -26.11 22.64 -44.92
CA VAL A 122 -26.50 23.28 -46.18
C VAL A 122 -27.54 24.36 -45.87
N ALA A 123 -27.13 25.62 -45.95
CA ALA A 123 -28.01 26.76 -45.89
C ALA A 123 -28.83 26.86 -47.19
N ALA A 124 -30.10 26.48 -47.12
CA ALA A 124 -31.07 26.81 -48.16
C ALA A 124 -31.47 28.29 -48.03
N ARG A 125 -31.37 29.01 -49.15
CA ARG A 125 -31.76 30.41 -49.32
C ARG A 125 -33.26 30.59 -49.47
#